data_AF-A0A2A2IDP3-F1
#
_entry.id   AF-A0A2A2IDP3-F1
#
_cell.length_a   1.000
_cell.length_b   1.000
_cell.length_c   1.000
_cell.angle_alpha   90.00
_cell.angle_beta   90.00
_cell.angle_gamma   90.00
#
_symmetry.space_group_name_H-M   'P 1'
#
loop_
_entity.id
_entity.type
_entity.pdbx_description
1 polymer ?
#
loop_
_entity_poly.entity_id
_entity_poly.type
_entity_poly.pdbx_seq_one_letter_code
_entity_poly.pdbx_strand_id
1 'polypeptide(L)'
;MKNKFKELDLFTDQSSKIVKQLAKLKKAKRDAEFELDRVVKESEALIITEAVTGDAIDKVELNRLTKEKDKLQQEIKQLDLRISVTESKKPGLLKKHMEDLEKGYKREMDVLRKEVEKKLDGITPFVAEYLKYLYELGKLNREADHIHNRFLGAAGEVTDKYEKMYRFGYEWLDLDYELFGYEHTGSRKRGITKSDQLTAVKNGNLPGSIALYNLTGEVEPDQGNAAKKYNEATKNKK
;
A
#
# COMPACT_ATOMS: atom_id res chain seq x y z
N MET A 1 -19.37 2.63 -6.23
CA MET A 1 -18.38 3.50 -6.91
C MET A 1 -18.27 3.04 -8.34
N LYS A 2 -18.66 3.85 -9.34
CA LYS A 2 -18.50 3.49 -10.76
C LYS A 2 -17.01 3.49 -11.10
N ASN A 3 -16.52 2.44 -11.76
CA ASN A 3 -15.13 2.23 -12.16
C ASN A 3 -14.54 3.50 -12.82
N LYS A 4 -13.69 4.22 -12.06
CA LYS A 4 -12.94 5.37 -12.59
C LYS A 4 -11.77 4.92 -13.48
N PHE A 5 -11.26 3.70 -13.28
CA PHE A 5 -10.09 3.19 -14.00
C PHE A 5 -10.46 2.18 -15.10
N LYS A 6 -11.17 2.65 -16.13
CA LYS A 6 -11.66 1.82 -17.24
C LYS A 6 -10.55 1.16 -18.04
N GLU A 7 -9.38 1.78 -18.10
CA GLU A 7 -8.21 1.26 -18.80
C GLU A 7 -7.67 -0.01 -18.14
N LEU A 8 -7.81 -0.16 -16.81
CA LEU A 8 -7.47 -1.40 -16.09
C LEU A 8 -8.43 -2.54 -16.42
N ASP A 9 -9.73 -2.25 -16.50
CA ASP A 9 -10.74 -3.24 -16.89
C ASP A 9 -10.48 -3.75 -18.33
N LEU A 10 -10.16 -2.84 -19.25
CA LEU A 10 -9.81 -3.18 -20.63
C LEU A 10 -8.53 -4.02 -20.71
N PHE A 11 -7.48 -3.63 -19.96
CA PHE A 11 -6.23 -4.37 -19.92
C PHE A 11 -6.42 -5.79 -19.36
N THR A 12 -7.17 -5.92 -18.26
CA THR A 12 -7.45 -7.20 -17.61
C THR A 12 -8.33 -8.09 -18.47
N ASP A 13 -9.37 -7.56 -19.12
CA ASP A 13 -10.21 -8.32 -20.06
C ASP A 13 -9.38 -8.91 -21.20
N GLN A 14 -8.54 -8.09 -21.85
CA GLN A 14 -7.69 -8.57 -22.93
C GLN A 14 -6.64 -9.59 -22.49
N SER A 15 -5.97 -9.35 -21.36
CA SER A 15 -5.04 -10.31 -20.78
C SER A 15 -5.75 -11.64 -20.48
N SER A 16 -6.97 -11.57 -19.94
CA SER A 16 -7.78 -12.76 -19.64
C SER A 16 -8.16 -13.55 -20.90
N LYS A 17 -8.49 -12.87 -22.00
CA LYS A 17 -8.81 -13.50 -23.29
C LYS A 17 -7.61 -14.29 -23.84
N ILE A 18 -6.42 -13.70 -23.81
CA ILE A 18 -5.18 -14.36 -24.24
C ILE A 18 -4.87 -15.56 -23.36
N VAL A 19 -4.98 -15.41 -22.03
CA VAL A 19 -4.72 -16.51 -21.08
C VAL A 19 -5.72 -17.66 -21.26
N LYS A 20 -7.02 -17.36 -21.41
CA LYS A 20 -8.05 -18.37 -21.68
C LYS A 20 -7.77 -19.11 -22.99
N GLN A 21 -7.35 -18.40 -24.03
CA GLN A 21 -7.01 -19.02 -25.31
C GLN A 21 -5.78 -19.94 -25.20
N LEU A 22 -4.73 -19.50 -24.51
CA LEU A 22 -3.56 -20.34 -24.25
C LEU A 22 -3.91 -21.58 -23.43
N ALA A 23 -4.78 -21.44 -22.43
CA ALA A 23 -5.25 -22.57 -21.63
C ALA A 23 -6.01 -23.60 -22.49
N LYS A 24 -6.88 -23.14 -23.40
CA LYS A 24 -7.57 -24.02 -24.36
C LYS A 24 -6.60 -24.76 -25.28
N LEU A 25 -5.62 -24.05 -25.85
CA LEU A 25 -4.60 -24.66 -26.72
C LEU A 25 -3.74 -25.69 -25.97
N LYS A 26 -3.30 -25.36 -24.75
CA LYS A 26 -2.52 -26.27 -23.91
C LYS A 26 -3.32 -27.51 -23.49
N LYS A 27 -4.62 -27.35 -23.23
CA LYS A 27 -5.51 -28.49 -22.97
C LYS A 27 -5.63 -29.39 -24.20
N ALA A 28 -5.96 -28.82 -25.36
CA ALA A 28 -6.07 -29.58 -26.61
C ALA A 28 -4.76 -30.33 -26.94
N LYS A 29 -3.60 -29.71 -26.69
CA LYS A 29 -2.30 -30.37 -26.85
C LYS A 29 -2.17 -31.59 -25.93
N ARG A 30 -2.49 -31.45 -24.64
CA ARG A 30 -2.43 -32.57 -23.68
C ARG A 30 -3.37 -33.70 -24.07
N ASP A 31 -4.57 -33.37 -24.51
CA ASP A 31 -5.56 -34.36 -24.95
C ASP A 31 -5.03 -35.13 -26.19
N ALA A 32 -4.44 -34.43 -27.17
CA ALA A 32 -3.81 -35.07 -28.34
C ALA A 32 -2.56 -35.89 -27.99
N GLU A 33 -1.73 -35.45 -27.04
CA GLU A 33 -0.57 -36.20 -26.53
C GLU A 33 -1.02 -37.50 -25.82
N PHE A 34 -2.12 -37.44 -25.06
CA PHE A 34 -2.69 -38.61 -24.41
C PHE A 34 -3.22 -39.63 -25.41
N GLU A 35 -3.97 -39.18 -26.42
CA GLU A 35 -4.45 -40.07 -27.50
C GLU A 35 -3.29 -40.66 -28.31
N LEU A 36 -2.23 -39.88 -28.56
CA LEU A 36 -1.03 -40.38 -29.24
C LEU A 36 -0.37 -41.52 -28.45
N ASP A 37 -0.20 -41.36 -27.14
CA ASP A 37 0.36 -42.40 -26.26
C ASP A 37 -0.51 -43.67 -26.29
N ARG A 38 -1.84 -43.52 -26.30
CA ARG A 38 -2.78 -44.64 -26.42
C ARG A 38 -2.61 -45.38 -27.76
N VAL A 39 -2.63 -44.67 -28.88
CA VAL A 39 -2.48 -45.26 -30.22
C VAL A 39 -1.12 -45.93 -30.40
N VAL A 40 -0.05 -45.36 -29.82
CA VAL A 40 1.29 -45.96 -29.82
C VAL A 40 1.28 -47.28 -29.06
N LYS A 41 0.71 -47.34 -27.86
CA LYS A 41 0.60 -48.58 -27.07
C LYS A 41 -0.25 -49.64 -27.76
N GLU A 42 -1.37 -49.26 -28.36
CA GLU A 42 -2.23 -50.16 -29.13
C GLU A 42 -1.48 -50.74 -30.35
N SER A 43 -0.75 -49.89 -31.07
CA SER A 43 0.08 -50.32 -32.20
C SER A 43 1.23 -51.25 -31.77
N GLU A 44 1.90 -50.96 -30.65
CA GLU A 44 2.98 -51.78 -30.12
C GLU A 44 2.46 -53.13 -29.62
N ALA A 45 1.30 -53.16 -28.97
CA ALA A 45 0.67 -54.38 -28.51
C ALA A 45 0.40 -55.35 -29.67
N LEU A 46 -0.14 -54.85 -30.80
CA LEU A 46 -0.38 -55.68 -31.99
C LEU A 46 0.92 -56.28 -32.55
N ILE A 47 2.00 -55.49 -32.62
CA ILE A 47 3.31 -55.94 -33.10
C ILE A 47 3.91 -56.99 -32.15
N ILE A 48 3.80 -56.78 -30.84
CA ILE A 48 4.28 -57.72 -29.82
C ILE A 48 3.49 -59.03 -29.89
N THR A 49 2.17 -58.98 -30.04
CA THR A 49 1.34 -60.19 -30.17
C THR A 49 1.77 -61.02 -31.37
N GLU A 50 1.98 -60.40 -32.55
CA GLU A 50 2.53 -61.10 -33.73
C GLU A 50 3.85 -61.81 -33.41
N ALA A 51 4.78 -61.09 -32.77
CA ALA A 51 6.10 -61.58 -32.47
C ALA A 51 6.11 -62.71 -31.42
N VAL A 52 5.10 -62.76 -30.53
CA VAL A 52 5.00 -63.73 -29.43
C VAL A 52 4.17 -64.97 -29.82
N THR A 53 3.04 -64.79 -30.50
CA THR A 53 2.12 -65.89 -30.83
C THR A 53 2.31 -66.44 -32.24
N GLY A 54 2.93 -65.66 -33.14
CA GLY A 54 3.09 -66.02 -34.55
C GLY A 54 1.81 -65.90 -35.38
N ASP A 55 0.72 -65.40 -34.80
CA ASP A 55 -0.53 -65.16 -35.51
C ASP A 55 -0.40 -63.94 -36.43
N ALA A 56 -0.92 -64.05 -37.65
CA ALA A 56 -0.91 -62.94 -38.60
C ALA A 56 -1.71 -61.74 -38.08
N ILE A 57 -1.06 -60.59 -37.96
CA ILE A 57 -1.72 -59.33 -37.57
C ILE A 57 -2.76 -58.87 -38.57
N ASP A 58 -3.76 -58.15 -38.05
CA ASP A 58 -4.63 -57.32 -38.87
C ASP A 58 -3.84 -56.13 -39.42
N LYS A 59 -3.29 -56.31 -40.63
CA LYS A 59 -2.56 -55.28 -41.36
C LYS A 59 -3.42 -54.06 -41.68
N VAL A 60 -4.75 -54.19 -41.70
CA VAL A 60 -5.65 -53.05 -41.92
C VAL A 60 -5.67 -52.18 -40.67
N GLU A 61 -5.81 -52.80 -39.50
CA GLU A 61 -5.82 -52.10 -38.22
C GLU A 61 -4.47 -51.45 -37.89
N LEU A 62 -3.36 -52.14 -38.13
CA LEU A 62 -2.02 -51.56 -37.93
C LEU A 62 -1.77 -50.33 -38.83
N ASN A 63 -2.23 -50.38 -40.08
CA ASN A 63 -2.16 -49.24 -41.00
C ASN A 63 -3.08 -48.09 -40.57
N ARG A 64 -4.25 -48.39 -39.98
CA ARG A 64 -5.15 -47.38 -39.41
C ARG A 64 -4.49 -46.65 -38.25
N LEU A 65 -3.93 -47.39 -37.29
CA LEU A 65 -3.21 -46.84 -36.13
C LEU A 65 -1.98 -46.03 -36.54
N THR A 66 -1.23 -46.48 -37.56
CA THR A 66 -0.08 -45.74 -38.10
C THR A 66 -0.51 -44.38 -38.67
N LYS A 67 -1.57 -44.34 -39.49
CA LYS A 67 -2.11 -43.08 -40.02
C LYS A 67 -2.64 -42.16 -38.91
N GLU A 68 -3.28 -42.74 -37.90
CA GLU A 68 -3.81 -42.00 -36.75
C GLU A 68 -2.67 -41.38 -35.91
N LYS A 69 -1.60 -42.14 -35.68
CA LYS A 69 -0.35 -41.66 -35.05
C LYS A 69 0.24 -40.47 -35.81
N ASP A 70 0.42 -40.58 -37.13
CA ASP A 70 0.97 -39.51 -37.95
C ASP A 70 0.11 -38.24 -37.91
N LYS A 71 -1.22 -38.42 -37.95
CA LYS A 71 -2.19 -37.33 -37.83
C LYS A 71 -2.08 -36.62 -36.48
N LEU A 72 -2.04 -37.38 -35.38
CA LEU A 72 -1.90 -36.84 -34.02
C LEU A 72 -0.55 -36.12 -33.83
N GLN A 73 0.54 -36.66 -34.37
CA GLN A 73 1.85 -36.00 -34.34
C GLN A 73 1.85 -34.67 -35.11
N GLN A 74 1.18 -34.61 -36.27
CA GLN A 74 1.02 -33.36 -37.02
C GLN A 74 0.16 -32.35 -36.25
N GLU A 75 -0.93 -32.80 -35.62
CA GLU A 75 -1.80 -31.95 -34.80
C GLU A 75 -1.05 -31.35 -33.60
N ILE A 76 -0.28 -32.15 -32.87
CA ILE A 76 0.55 -31.67 -31.75
C ILE A 76 1.55 -30.61 -32.22
N LYS A 77 2.23 -30.84 -33.35
CA LYS A 77 3.16 -29.84 -33.94
C LYS A 77 2.46 -28.53 -34.28
N GLN A 78 1.24 -28.60 -34.84
CA GLN A 78 0.45 -27.40 -35.13
C GLN A 78 0.01 -26.68 -33.87
N LEU A 79 -0.39 -27.41 -32.82
CA LEU A 79 -0.75 -26.84 -31.53
C LEU A 79 0.44 -26.17 -30.86
N ASP A 80 1.63 -26.78 -30.91
CA ASP A 80 2.87 -26.18 -30.40
C ASP A 80 3.22 -24.87 -31.11
N LEU A 81 3.11 -24.84 -32.44
CA LEU A 81 3.30 -23.61 -33.20
C LEU A 81 2.31 -22.53 -32.78
N ARG A 82 1.02 -22.88 -32.63
CA ARG A 82 -0.03 -21.92 -32.21
C ARG A 82 0.22 -21.39 -30.79
N ILE A 83 0.63 -22.25 -29.86
CA ILE A 83 0.99 -21.86 -28.50
C ILE A 83 2.17 -20.89 -28.53
N SER A 84 3.27 -21.27 -29.21
CA SER A 84 4.49 -20.45 -29.31
C SER A 84 4.24 -19.08 -29.96
N VAL A 85 3.47 -19.04 -31.05
CA VAL A 85 3.08 -17.77 -31.69
C VAL A 85 2.23 -16.90 -30.77
N THR A 86 1.32 -17.51 -30.00
CA THR A 86 0.46 -16.75 -29.07
C THR A 86 1.26 -16.22 -27.88
N GLU A 87 2.18 -17.01 -27.34
CA GLU A 87 3.05 -16.61 -26.24
C GLU A 87 4.03 -15.51 -26.66
N SER A 88 4.64 -15.62 -27.84
CA SER A 88 5.56 -14.60 -28.37
C SER A 88 4.86 -13.27 -28.72
N LYS A 89 3.61 -13.31 -29.20
CA LYS A 89 2.85 -12.09 -29.53
C LYS A 89 2.19 -11.42 -28.32
N LYS A 90 1.99 -12.13 -27.21
CA LYS A 90 1.33 -11.61 -26.00
C LYS A 90 1.95 -10.30 -25.49
N PRO A 91 3.29 -10.17 -25.33
CA PRO A 91 3.89 -8.91 -24.88
C PRO A 91 3.60 -7.74 -25.82
N GLY A 92 3.66 -7.96 -27.14
CA GLY A 92 3.39 -6.91 -28.13
C GLY A 92 1.95 -6.44 -28.13
N LEU A 93 0.99 -7.37 -27.99
CA LEU A 93 -0.43 -7.05 -27.88
C LEU A 93 -0.74 -6.25 -26.61
N LEU A 94 -0.17 -6.66 -25.47
CA LEU A 94 -0.41 -5.99 -24.19
C LEU A 94 0.31 -4.65 -24.08
N LYS A 95 1.45 -4.45 -24.76
CA LYS A 95 2.21 -3.19 -24.74
C LYS A 95 1.36 -1.99 -25.14
N LYS A 96 0.53 -2.13 -26.18
CA LYS A 96 -0.37 -1.06 -26.63
C LYS A 96 -1.35 -0.62 -25.53
N HIS A 97 -1.81 -1.58 -24.72
CA HIS A 97 -2.73 -1.32 -23.61
C HIS A 97 -2.01 -0.86 -22.34
N MET A 98 -0.72 -1.17 -22.18
CA MET A 98 0.09 -0.67 -21.05
C MET A 98 0.27 0.84 -21.11
N GLU A 99 0.47 1.42 -22.29
CA GLU A 99 0.65 2.87 -22.44
C GLU A 99 -0.63 3.64 -22.01
N ASP A 100 -1.80 3.14 -22.41
CA ASP A 100 -3.08 3.72 -21.99
C ASP A 100 -3.36 3.48 -20.50
N LEU A 101 -3.00 2.30 -19.98
CA LEU A 101 -3.10 1.98 -18.56
C LEU A 101 -2.25 2.92 -17.71
N GLU A 102 -1.02 3.21 -18.12
CA GLU A 102 -0.12 4.11 -17.41
C GLU A 102 -0.67 5.56 -17.40
N LYS A 103 -1.21 6.02 -18.53
CA LYS A 103 -1.86 7.34 -18.60
C LYS A 103 -3.08 7.42 -17.68
N GLY A 104 -3.92 6.39 -17.68
CA GLY A 104 -5.06 6.29 -16.78
C GLY A 104 -4.64 6.28 -15.31
N TYR A 105 -3.61 5.50 -14.96
CA TYR A 105 -3.04 5.44 -13.62
C TYR A 105 -2.57 6.82 -13.15
N LYS A 106 -1.76 7.52 -13.95
CA LYS A 106 -1.27 8.87 -13.63
C LYS A 106 -2.43 9.84 -13.38
N ARG A 107 -3.44 9.82 -14.24
CA ARG A 107 -4.65 10.65 -14.10
C ARG A 107 -5.40 10.38 -12.79
N GLU A 108 -5.66 9.12 -12.47
CA GLU A 108 -6.40 8.76 -11.24
C GLU A 108 -5.57 9.09 -9.98
N MET A 109 -4.25 8.85 -10.01
CA MET A 109 -3.36 9.22 -8.91
C MET A 109 -3.31 10.74 -8.70
N ASP A 110 -3.29 11.53 -9.77
CA ASP A 110 -3.34 12.98 -9.67
C ASP A 110 -4.68 13.48 -9.08
N VAL A 111 -5.80 12.84 -9.43
CA VAL A 111 -7.11 13.14 -8.82
C VAL A 111 -7.09 12.83 -7.33
N LEU A 112 -6.64 11.63 -6.93
CA LEU A 112 -6.54 11.25 -5.53
C LEU A 112 -5.58 12.17 -4.77
N ARG A 113 -4.45 12.53 -5.36
CA ARG A 113 -3.49 13.46 -4.78
C ARG A 113 -4.13 14.82 -4.51
N LYS A 114 -4.85 15.38 -5.48
CA LYS A 114 -5.56 16.66 -5.33
C LYS A 114 -6.66 16.58 -4.27
N GLU A 115 -7.39 15.47 -4.20
CA GLU A 115 -8.40 15.24 -3.14
C GLU A 115 -7.77 15.16 -1.74
N VAL A 116 -6.61 14.50 -1.62
CA VAL A 116 -5.83 14.45 -0.38
C VAL A 116 -5.29 15.82 0.00
N GLU A 117 -4.70 16.57 -0.95
CA GLU A 117 -4.21 17.93 -0.73
C GLU A 117 -5.35 18.84 -0.23
N LYS A 118 -6.50 18.83 -0.90
CA LYS A 118 -7.68 19.60 -0.47
C LYS A 118 -8.17 19.23 0.94
N LYS A 119 -8.17 17.94 1.29
CA LYS A 119 -8.55 17.49 2.63
C LYS A 119 -7.53 17.94 3.69
N LEU A 120 -6.24 17.90 3.37
CA LEU A 120 -5.18 18.35 4.27
C LEU A 120 -5.21 19.85 4.49
N ASP A 121 -5.43 20.63 3.43
CA ASP A 121 -5.61 22.08 3.52
C ASP A 121 -6.74 22.42 4.51
N GLY A 122 -7.86 21.68 4.43
CA GLY A 122 -8.99 21.83 5.36
C GLY A 122 -8.71 21.38 6.81
N ILE A 123 -7.77 20.48 7.06
CA ILE A 123 -7.43 19.98 8.41
C ILE A 123 -6.45 20.91 9.13
N THR A 124 -5.61 21.62 8.39
CA THR A 124 -4.53 22.45 8.95
C THR A 124 -5.02 23.49 9.98
N PRO A 125 -6.14 24.22 9.78
CA PRO A 125 -6.71 25.11 10.80
C PRO A 125 -7.03 24.38 12.11
N PHE A 126 -7.73 23.23 12.03
CA PHE A 126 -8.12 22.46 13.22
C PHE A 126 -6.91 21.93 13.99
N VAL A 127 -5.87 21.50 13.26
CA VAL A 127 -4.59 21.07 13.85
C VAL A 127 -3.93 22.23 14.61
N ALA A 128 -3.94 23.43 14.05
CA ALA A 128 -3.38 24.62 14.70
C ALA A 128 -4.18 25.03 15.94
N GLU A 129 -5.51 25.02 15.86
CA GLU A 129 -6.39 25.29 17.00
C GLU A 129 -6.19 24.30 18.15
N TYR A 130 -6.17 23.01 17.83
CA TYR A 130 -5.94 21.96 18.82
C TYR A 130 -4.60 22.11 19.55
N LEU A 131 -3.52 22.39 18.82
CA LEU A 131 -2.22 22.64 19.45
C LEU A 131 -2.17 23.93 20.28
N LYS A 132 -2.95 24.95 19.89
CA LYS A 132 -3.11 26.18 20.68
C LYS A 132 -3.79 25.88 22.02
N TYR A 133 -4.82 25.04 22.04
CA TYR A 133 -5.45 24.59 23.28
C TYR A 133 -4.47 23.83 24.17
N LEU A 134 -3.67 22.92 23.61
CA LEU A 134 -2.65 22.20 24.37
C LEU A 134 -1.56 23.13 24.94
N TYR A 135 -1.19 24.16 24.19
CA TYR A 135 -0.26 25.20 24.65
C TYR A 135 -0.81 26.01 25.82
N GLU A 136 -2.09 26.41 25.76
CA GLU A 136 -2.76 27.14 26.84
C GLU A 136 -2.85 26.28 28.11
N LEU A 137 -3.17 25.00 27.95
CA LEU A 137 -3.17 24.02 29.04
C LEU A 137 -1.77 23.89 29.67
N GLY A 138 -0.72 23.79 28.84
CA GLY A 138 0.65 23.71 29.34
C GLY A 138 1.13 24.95 30.09
N LYS A 139 0.61 26.14 29.74
CA LYS A 139 0.85 27.36 30.52
C LYS A 139 0.21 27.30 31.90
N LEU A 140 -1.06 26.90 31.96
CA LEU A 140 -1.79 26.77 33.22
C LEU A 140 -1.11 25.75 34.14
N ASN A 141 -0.63 24.64 33.57
CA ASN A 141 0.12 23.63 34.34
C ASN A 141 1.38 24.21 34.97
N ARG A 142 2.19 24.97 34.21
CA ARG A 142 3.38 25.64 34.77
C ARG A 142 3.04 26.64 35.86
N GLU A 143 1.96 27.38 35.70
CA GLU A 143 1.54 28.36 36.69
C GLU A 143 1.14 27.66 38.00
N ALA A 144 0.39 26.56 37.89
CA ALA A 144 0.04 25.71 39.02
C ALA A 144 1.28 25.13 39.71
N ASP A 145 2.24 24.59 38.94
CA ASP A 145 3.51 24.08 39.47
C ASP A 145 4.31 25.15 40.19
N HIS A 146 4.38 26.36 39.63
CA HIS A 146 5.08 27.48 40.25
C HIS A 146 4.43 27.88 41.59
N ILE A 147 3.10 27.97 41.64
CA ILE A 147 2.37 28.26 42.88
C ILE A 147 2.60 27.15 43.91
N HIS A 148 2.51 25.89 43.48
CA HIS A 148 2.71 24.73 44.34
C HIS A 148 4.12 24.68 44.94
N ASN A 149 5.15 24.88 44.12
CA ASN A 149 6.55 24.90 44.59
C ASN A 149 6.82 26.06 45.56
N ARG A 150 6.23 27.24 45.32
CA ARG A 150 6.30 28.36 46.27
C ARG A 150 5.62 28.02 47.60
N PHE A 151 4.46 27.36 47.55
CA PHE A 151 3.77 26.89 48.74
C PHE A 151 4.61 25.87 49.51
N LEU A 152 5.19 24.87 48.84
CA LEU A 152 6.07 23.89 49.49
C LEU A 152 7.29 24.54 50.13
N GLY A 153 7.93 25.51 49.47
CA GLY A 153 9.04 26.28 50.03
C GLY A 153 8.65 26.99 51.33
N ALA A 154 7.56 27.76 51.31
CA ALA A 154 7.06 28.44 52.49
C ALA A 154 6.59 27.47 53.61
N ALA A 155 6.00 26.33 53.23
CA ALA A 155 5.54 25.32 54.18
C ALA A 155 6.70 24.57 54.85
N GLY A 156 7.78 24.32 54.11
CA GLY A 156 9.02 23.72 54.63
C GLY A 156 9.74 24.62 55.64
N GLU A 157 9.66 25.94 55.47
CA GLU A 157 10.17 26.91 56.47
C GLU A 157 9.41 26.83 57.81
N VAL A 158 8.14 26.40 57.79
CA VAL A 158 7.31 26.27 59.00
C VAL A 158 7.57 24.93 59.68
N THR A 159 7.41 23.81 58.97
CA THR A 159 7.77 22.45 59.43
C THR A 159 7.86 21.47 58.25
N ASP A 160 8.79 20.50 58.30
CA ASP A 160 8.89 19.39 57.33
C ASP A 160 7.60 18.58 57.13
N LYS A 161 6.67 18.63 58.10
CA LYS A 161 5.40 17.87 58.07
C LYS A 161 4.50 18.32 56.93
N TYR A 162 4.45 19.63 56.64
CA TYR A 162 3.59 20.17 55.59
C TYR A 162 4.20 19.97 54.21
N GLU A 163 5.51 20.15 54.06
CA GLU A 163 6.21 19.81 52.81
C GLU A 163 5.96 18.33 52.44
N LYS A 164 6.16 17.40 53.39
CA LYS A 164 5.93 15.96 53.16
C LYS A 164 4.47 15.61 52.85
N MET A 165 3.51 16.33 53.44
CA MET A 165 2.07 16.09 53.22
C MET A 165 1.60 16.51 51.83
N TYR A 166 2.19 17.57 51.26
CA TYR A 166 1.75 18.12 49.98
C TYR A 166 2.72 17.85 48.81
N ARG A 167 3.90 17.26 49.05
CA ARG A 167 4.91 16.93 48.02
C ARG A 167 4.39 16.05 46.86
N PHE A 168 3.32 15.29 47.08
CA PHE A 168 2.71 14.41 46.07
C PHE A 168 1.44 15.00 45.44
N GLY A 169 1.06 16.23 45.77
CA GLY A 169 -0.15 16.84 45.24
C GLY A 169 0.07 17.32 43.81
N TYR A 170 -0.36 16.53 42.82
CA TYR A 170 -1.31 16.92 41.76
C TYR A 170 -1.38 15.89 40.62
N GLU A 171 -2.02 14.73 40.85
CA GLU A 171 -2.25 13.71 39.79
C GLU A 171 -3.11 14.24 38.62
N TRP A 172 -3.91 15.30 38.80
CA TRP A 172 -4.76 15.85 37.72
C TRP A 172 -4.04 16.83 36.76
N LEU A 173 -2.80 17.21 37.06
CA LEU A 173 -1.93 17.97 36.17
C LEU A 173 -1.05 17.08 35.29
N ASP A 174 -0.91 15.80 35.66
CA ASP A 174 -0.14 14.78 34.96
C ASP A 174 -0.96 14.19 33.80
N LEU A 175 -1.29 15.05 32.83
CA LEU A 175 -2.00 14.72 31.59
C LEU A 175 -1.23 13.78 30.65
N ASP A 176 -0.09 13.26 31.12
CA ASP A 176 0.93 12.59 30.31
C ASP A 176 0.53 11.20 29.82
N TYR A 177 -0.43 10.54 30.46
CA TYR A 177 -0.55 9.08 30.32
C TYR A 177 -1.80 8.55 29.60
N GLU A 178 -2.96 9.21 29.63
CA GLU A 178 -4.19 8.59 29.11
C GLU A 178 -4.72 9.15 27.79
N LEU A 179 -4.40 10.39 27.41
CA LEU A 179 -5.00 11.00 26.21
C LEU A 179 -4.40 10.53 24.88
N PHE A 180 -3.17 10.01 24.87
CA PHE A 180 -2.36 9.91 23.63
C PHE A 180 -1.75 8.54 23.33
N GLY A 181 -2.41 7.47 23.77
CA GLY A 181 -2.04 6.07 23.49
C GLY A 181 -2.20 5.64 22.04
N TYR A 182 -1.47 6.22 21.09
CA TYR A 182 -1.29 5.69 19.74
C TYR A 182 0.15 5.86 19.24
N GLU A 183 0.83 4.72 19.07
CA GLU A 183 2.08 4.62 18.31
C GLU A 183 1.76 4.53 16.82
N HIS A 184 2.15 5.54 16.03
CA HIS A 184 2.39 5.32 14.60
C HIS A 184 3.74 5.86 14.18
N THR A 185 4.65 4.90 14.05
CA THR A 185 5.88 4.93 13.28
C THR A 185 5.56 5.27 11.82
N GLY A 186 6.17 6.34 11.30
CA GLY A 186 6.03 6.66 9.87
C GLY A 186 6.23 8.12 9.58
N SER A 187 7.42 8.45 9.09
CA SER A 187 7.85 9.76 8.63
C SER A 187 6.99 10.31 7.48
N ARG A 188 5.85 10.92 7.83
CA ARG A 188 5.25 12.05 7.10
C ARG A 188 4.66 13.01 8.12
N LYS A 189 5.19 14.24 8.14
CA LYS A 189 4.69 15.37 8.94
C LYS A 189 3.31 15.84 8.47
N ARG A 190 2.31 14.96 8.59
CA ARG A 190 0.90 15.23 8.30
C ARG A 190 0.11 14.62 9.45
N GLY A 191 -0.29 15.46 10.38
CA GLY A 191 -0.80 15.04 11.69
C GLY A 191 0.25 15.34 12.75
N ILE A 192 -0.19 16.05 13.78
CA ILE A 192 0.62 16.54 14.90
C ILE A 192 1.41 15.39 15.51
N THR A 193 2.72 15.54 15.66
CA THR A 193 3.54 14.48 16.28
C THR A 193 3.34 14.44 17.79
N LYS A 194 3.57 13.29 18.43
CA LYS A 194 3.58 13.18 19.90
C LYS A 194 4.57 14.17 20.52
N SER A 195 5.72 14.40 19.88
CA SER A 195 6.72 15.39 20.32
C SER A 195 6.18 16.83 20.31
N ASP A 196 5.40 17.19 19.29
CA ASP A 196 4.76 18.51 19.17
C ASP A 196 3.71 18.74 20.26
N GLN A 197 2.91 17.70 20.56
CA GLN A 197 1.91 17.72 21.65
C GLN A 197 2.59 17.83 23.02
N LEU A 198 3.62 17.03 23.28
CA LEU A 198 4.41 17.09 24.51
C LEU A 198 5.08 18.46 24.69
N THR A 199 5.57 19.06 23.60
CA THR A 199 6.15 20.41 23.66
C THR A 199 5.10 21.48 23.98
N ALA A 200 3.89 21.35 23.44
CA ALA A 200 2.79 22.25 23.76
C ALA A 200 2.33 22.10 25.22
N VAL A 201 2.10 20.86 25.69
CA VAL A 201 1.58 20.58 27.04
C VAL A 201 2.64 20.74 28.13
N LYS A 202 3.84 20.17 27.99
CA LYS A 202 4.87 20.27 29.03
C LYS A 202 5.66 21.57 28.96
N ASN A 203 6.09 21.91 27.75
CA ASN A 203 7.01 23.01 27.50
C ASN A 203 6.30 24.30 27.12
N GLY A 204 4.96 24.31 27.00
CA GLY A 204 4.16 25.54 26.88
C GLY A 204 4.69 26.39 25.75
N ASN A 205 5.13 25.72 24.68
CA ASN A 205 5.77 26.25 23.51
C ASN A 205 5.04 25.68 22.30
N LEU A 206 4.64 26.56 21.38
CA LEU A 206 3.99 26.14 20.16
C LEU A 206 5.05 25.70 19.13
N PRO A 207 4.91 24.55 18.47
CA PRO A 207 5.82 24.13 17.40
C PRO A 207 5.92 25.17 16.27
N GLY A 208 7.12 25.31 15.69
CA GLY A 208 7.43 26.35 14.70
C GLY A 208 6.56 26.28 13.44
N SER A 209 6.29 25.09 12.91
CA SER A 209 5.39 24.89 11.75
C SER A 209 3.97 25.38 11.99
N ILE A 210 3.50 25.31 13.23
CA ILE A 210 2.13 25.64 13.62
C ILE A 210 2.03 27.12 13.98
N ALA A 211 3.06 27.66 14.64
CA ALA A 211 3.22 29.08 14.87
C ALA A 211 3.29 29.87 13.55
N LEU A 212 4.06 29.38 12.57
CA LEU A 212 4.12 29.96 11.23
C LEU A 212 2.76 29.93 10.53
N TYR A 213 2.11 28.77 10.51
CA TYR A 213 0.80 28.61 9.88
C TYR A 213 -0.24 29.55 10.50
N ASN A 214 -0.31 29.64 11.83
CA ASN A 214 -1.24 30.55 12.51
C ASN A 214 -0.97 32.03 12.18
N LEU A 215 0.31 32.40 11.99
CA LEU A 215 0.69 33.79 11.74
C LEU A 215 0.50 34.23 10.28
N THR A 216 0.68 33.30 9.33
CA THR A 216 0.85 33.59 7.89
C THR A 216 -0.03 32.76 6.96
N GLY A 217 -0.63 31.67 7.44
CA GLY A 217 -1.29 30.65 6.63
C GLY A 217 -0.34 29.71 5.87
N GLU A 218 0.98 29.90 6.01
CA GLU A 218 1.98 29.10 5.29
C GLU A 218 2.21 27.73 5.95
N VAL A 219 2.24 26.68 5.12
CA VAL A 219 2.59 25.32 5.55
C VAL A 219 4.05 25.05 5.19
N GLU A 220 4.91 25.01 6.20
CA GLU A 220 6.32 24.62 6.07
C GLU A 220 6.54 23.27 6.78
N PRO A 221 6.80 22.17 6.04
CA PRO A 221 7.01 20.87 6.64
C PRO A 221 8.32 20.81 7.43
N ASP A 222 9.38 21.54 7.07
CA ASP A 222 10.60 21.50 7.88
C ASP A 222 10.50 22.37 9.15
N GLN A 223 10.76 21.81 10.34
CA GLN A 223 10.58 22.56 11.60
C GLN A 223 11.63 23.67 11.76
N GLY A 224 12.85 23.46 11.27
CA GLY A 224 13.91 24.45 11.33
C GLY A 224 13.61 25.63 10.40
N ASN A 225 13.16 25.35 9.19
CA ASN A 225 12.74 26.39 8.25
C ASN A 225 11.48 27.10 8.70
N ALA A 226 10.51 26.37 9.27
CA ALA A 226 9.29 26.97 9.78
C ALA A 226 9.56 27.96 10.91
N ALA A 227 10.45 27.61 11.84
CA ALA A 227 10.86 28.50 12.91
C ALA A 227 11.57 29.76 12.38
N LYS A 228 12.43 29.63 11.37
CA LYS A 228 13.09 30.77 10.71
C LYS A 228 12.06 31.71 10.06
N LYS A 229 11.17 31.17 9.22
CA LYS A 229 10.11 31.92 8.55
C LYS A 229 9.16 32.60 9.54
N TYR A 230 8.82 31.92 10.64
CA TYR A 230 8.02 32.51 11.72
C TYR A 230 8.73 33.71 12.35
N ASN A 231 10.02 33.59 12.65
CA ASN A 231 10.81 34.68 13.22
C ASN A 231 10.96 35.87 12.26
N GLU A 232 11.03 35.62 10.95
CA GLU A 232 11.02 36.68 9.93
C GLU A 232 9.64 37.36 9.83
N ALA A 233 8.57 36.57 9.75
CA ALA A 233 7.20 37.08 9.66
C ALA A 233 6.77 37.88 10.92
N THR A 234 7.26 37.52 12.11
CA THR A 234 7.02 38.27 13.35
C THR A 234 7.78 39.59 13.41
N LYS A 235 9.00 39.65 12.85
CA LYS A 235 9.78 40.90 12.75
C LYS A 235 9.14 41.90 11.81
N ASN A 236 8.52 41.45 10.72
CA ASN A 236 7.86 42.31 9.74
C ASN A 236 6.48 42.84 10.19
N LYS A 237 5.94 42.36 11.33
CA LYS A 237 4.67 42.82 11.92
C LYS A 237 4.86 43.76 13.12
N LYS A 238 6.10 43.99 13.58
CA LYS A 238 6.43 44.99 14.60
C LYS A 238 6.86 46.29 13.94
#